data_AF-A0A950Z8K0-F1
#
_entry.id   AF-A0A950Z8K0-F1
#
_cell.length_a   1.000
_cell.length_b   1.000
_cell.length_c   1.000
_cell.angle_alpha   90.00
_cell.angle_beta   90.00
_cell.angle_gamma   90.00
#
_symmetry.space_group_name_H-M   'P 1'
#
loop_
_entity.id
_entity.type
_entity.pdbx_description
1 polymer ?
#
loop_
_entity_poly.entity_id
_entity_poly.type
_entity_poly.pdbx_seq_one_letter_code
_entity_poly.pdbx_strand_id
1 'polypeptide(L)'
;IAMGACAISGGPFKQGYNVLKGIDRFIPVDAHIPGCPPRPEALLNALMYLQRKIDRQHLTGPDQPRWYKEGALTEFPVPDFGDHDLVPPYNPEVWKKEHIERVV
;
A
#
# COMPACT_ATOMS: atom_id res chain seq x y z
N ILE A 1 -4.59 -1.33 2.97
CA ILE A 1 -3.85 -2.45 3.61
C ILE A 1 -3.31 -3.35 2.50
N ALA A 2 -2.05 -3.80 2.58
CA ALA A 2 -1.51 -4.82 1.69
C ALA A 2 -1.41 -6.16 2.45
N MET A 3 -2.09 -7.18 1.96
CA MET A 3 -2.19 -8.48 2.62
C MET A 3 -1.46 -9.56 1.83
N GLY A 4 -0.48 -10.19 2.46
CA GLY A 4 0.27 -11.31 1.91
C GLY A 4 1.44 -10.91 1.01
N ALA A 5 2.32 -11.88 0.75
CA ALA A 5 3.56 -11.68 0.00
C ALA A 5 3.32 -11.16 -1.43
N CYS A 6 2.23 -11.59 -2.09
CA CYS A 6 1.87 -11.12 -3.42
C CYS A 6 1.56 -9.62 -3.44
N ALA A 7 0.77 -9.11 -2.50
CA ALA A 7 0.44 -7.68 -2.45
C ALA A 7 1.65 -6.83 -2.07
N ILE A 8 2.52 -7.33 -1.18
CA ILE A 8 3.67 -6.57 -0.67
C ILE A 8 4.81 -6.48 -1.69
N SER A 9 5.09 -7.55 -2.45
CA SER A 9 6.28 -7.62 -3.31
C SER A 9 6.13 -8.43 -4.59
N GLY A 10 4.90 -8.85 -4.94
CA GLY A 10 4.64 -9.80 -6.03
C GLY A 10 4.80 -11.27 -5.62
N GLY A 11 5.34 -11.54 -4.42
CA GLY A 11 5.40 -12.88 -3.84
C GLY A 11 6.18 -13.89 -4.71
N PRO A 12 5.77 -15.16 -4.74
CA PRO A 12 6.38 -16.18 -5.60
C PRO A 12 6.32 -15.83 -7.09
N PHE A 13 5.37 -14.99 -7.51
CA PHE A 13 5.11 -14.64 -8.90
C PHE A 13 5.78 -13.33 -9.35
N LYS A 14 6.68 -12.75 -8.54
CA LYS A 14 7.34 -11.46 -8.82
C LYS A 14 8.10 -11.37 -10.17
N GLN A 15 8.37 -12.51 -10.80
CA GLN A 15 9.05 -12.62 -12.10
C GLN A 15 8.06 -12.78 -13.26
N GLY A 16 6.75 -12.87 -13.01
CA GLY A 16 5.73 -12.93 -14.04
C GLY A 16 5.55 -11.57 -14.73
N TYR A 17 5.34 -11.60 -16.05
CA TYR A 17 5.14 -10.40 -16.88
C TYR A 17 3.86 -9.62 -16.54
N ASN A 18 2.90 -10.29 -15.88
CA ASN A 18 1.60 -9.76 -15.50
C ASN A 18 1.48 -9.44 -14.00
N VAL A 19 2.61 -9.36 -13.27
CA VAL A 19 2.61 -9.22 -11.81
C VAL A 19 3.27 -7.93 -11.37
N LEU A 20 2.51 -7.13 -10.61
CA LEU A 20 3.03 -5.96 -9.91
C LEU A 20 3.96 -6.39 -8.77
N LYS A 21 5.15 -5.77 -8.71
CA LYS A 21 6.20 -6.07 -7.69
C LYS A 21 5.96 -5.38 -6.34
N GLY A 22 4.68 -5.19 -5.99
CA GLY A 22 4.24 -4.48 -4.79
C GLY A 22 3.21 -3.40 -5.11
N ILE A 23 2.07 -3.46 -4.41
CA ILE A 23 0.98 -2.49 -4.55
C ILE A 23 1.34 -1.12 -3.97
N ASP A 24 2.30 -1.10 -3.03
CA ASP A 24 2.86 0.10 -2.38
C ASP A 24 3.58 1.03 -3.36
N ARG A 25 3.83 0.59 -4.59
CA ARG A 25 4.43 1.41 -5.65
C ARG A 25 3.44 2.30 -6.39
N PHE A 26 2.15 1.96 -6.35
CA PHE A 26 1.11 2.60 -7.17
C PHE A 26 0.08 3.29 -6.31
N ILE A 27 -0.28 2.66 -5.19
CA ILE A 27 -1.24 3.20 -4.25
C ILE A 27 -0.64 3.23 -2.85
N PRO A 28 -1.03 4.22 -2.05
CA PRO A 28 -0.55 4.36 -0.70
C PRO A 28 -1.11 3.29 0.25
N VAL A 29 -0.21 2.61 0.97
CA VAL A 29 -0.55 1.49 1.86
C VAL A 29 -0.27 1.84 3.32
N ASP A 30 -1.31 1.78 4.16
CA ASP A 30 -1.21 2.10 5.59
C ASP A 30 -0.64 0.99 6.47
N ALA A 31 -0.81 -0.27 6.10
CA ALA A 31 -0.37 -1.43 6.87
C ALA A 31 -0.06 -2.60 5.94
N HIS A 32 1.02 -3.33 6.24
CA HIS A 32 1.47 -4.51 5.49
C HIS A 32 1.34 -5.75 6.37
N ILE A 33 0.68 -6.79 5.87
CA ILE A 33 0.44 -8.05 6.60
C ILE A 33 1.24 -9.15 5.92
N PRO A 34 2.38 -9.62 6.49
CA PRO A 34 3.19 -10.66 5.87
C PRO A 34 2.50 -12.03 5.91
N GLY A 35 2.72 -12.84 4.87
CA GLY A 35 2.33 -14.26 4.84
C GLY A 35 1.92 -14.77 3.46
N CYS A 36 1.79 -16.09 3.31
CA CYS A 36 1.41 -16.76 2.06
C CYS A 36 0.72 -18.11 2.32
N PRO A 37 -0.53 -18.13 2.85
CA PRO A 37 -1.36 -16.99 3.24
C PRO A 37 -0.96 -16.43 4.64
N PRO A 38 -1.32 -15.17 4.96
CA PRO A 38 -1.12 -14.63 6.31
C PRO A 38 -1.98 -15.35 7.34
N ARG A 39 -1.45 -15.47 8.56
CA ARG A 39 -2.17 -16.09 9.66
C ARG A 39 -3.37 -15.23 10.10
N PRO A 40 -4.50 -15.82 10.53
CA PRO A 40 -5.66 -15.06 10.97
C PRO A 40 -5.35 -14.05 12.08
N GLU A 41 -4.45 -14.38 13.02
CA GLU A 41 -4.05 -13.51 14.12
C GLU A 41 -3.29 -12.27 13.61
N ALA A 42 -2.45 -12.44 12.59
CA ALA A 42 -1.73 -11.33 11.96
C ALA A 42 -2.69 -10.37 11.25
N LEU A 43 -3.75 -10.91 10.62
CA LEU A 43 -4.81 -10.09 10.03
C LEU A 43 -5.57 -9.30 11.09
N LEU A 44 -5.98 -9.95 12.18
CA LEU A 44 -6.67 -9.29 13.29
C LEU A 44 -5.81 -8.19 13.92
N ASN A 45 -4.52 -8.44 14.14
CA ASN A 45 -3.60 -7.43 14.68
C ASN A 45 -3.52 -6.21 13.75
N ALA A 46 -3.38 -6.42 12.45
CA ALA A 46 -3.32 -5.32 11.48
C ALA A 46 -4.62 -4.49 11.42
N LEU A 47 -5.78 -5.14 11.57
CA LEU A 47 -7.06 -4.44 11.67
C LEU A 47 -7.14 -3.60 12.94
N MET A 48 -6.73 -4.15 14.09
CA MET A 48 -6.68 -3.41 15.35
C MET A 48 -5.68 -2.24 15.28
N TYR A 49 -4.54 -2.42 14.60
CA TYR A 49 -3.59 -1.34 14.34
C TYR A 49 -4.23 -0.23 13.49
N LEU A 50 -4.94 -0.59 12.42
CA LEU A 50 -5.60 0.39 11.56
C LEU A 50 -6.69 1.16 12.32
N GLN A 51 -7.50 0.48 13.14
CA GLN A 51 -8.48 1.14 14.01
C GLN A 51 -7.82 2.17 14.93
N ARG A 52 -6.76 1.78 15.65
CA ARG A 52 -5.99 2.71 16.50
C ARG A 52 -5.36 3.87 15.73
N LYS A 53 -4.94 3.62 14.48
CA LYS A 53 -4.40 4.67 13.61
C LYS A 53 -5.49 5.69 13.25
N ILE A 54 -6.69 5.23 12.91
CA ILE A 54 -7.84 6.08 12.59
C ILE A 54 -8.29 6.88 13.82
N ASP A 55 -8.36 6.26 15.00
CA ASP A 55 -8.77 6.93 16.24
C ASP A 55 -7.88 8.11 16.63
N ARG A 56 -6.61 8.10 16.19
CA ARG A 56 -5.62 9.16 16.45
C ARG A 56 -5.61 10.27 15.40
N GLN A 57 -6.39 10.15 14.33
CA GLN A 57 -6.39 11.13 13.25
C GLN A 57 -7.24 12.34 13.58
N HIS A 58 -6.72 13.53 13.27
CA HIS A 58 -7.47 14.77 13.35
C HIS A 58 -8.22 15.00 12.02
N LEU A 59 -9.48 15.41 12.10
CA LEU A 59 -10.27 15.73 10.90
C LEU A 59 -9.85 17.04 10.23
N THR A 60 -9.18 17.91 10.98
CA THR A 60 -8.76 19.25 10.55
C THR A 60 -7.36 19.56 11.05
N GLY A 61 -6.64 20.43 10.34
CA GLY A 61 -5.33 20.93 10.76
C GLY A 61 -4.18 20.33 9.96
N PRO A 62 -2.93 20.64 10.32
CA PRO A 62 -1.75 20.22 9.56
C PRO A 62 -1.59 18.70 9.49
N ASP A 63 -2.01 17.99 10.54
CA ASP A 63 -1.90 16.53 10.69
C ASP A 63 -3.12 15.76 10.14
N GLN A 64 -3.98 16.43 9.36
CA GLN A 64 -5.14 15.76 8.77
C GLN A 64 -4.74 14.68 7.76
N PRO A 65 -5.45 13.55 7.70
CA PRO A 65 -5.20 12.47 6.74
C PRO A 65 -5.23 12.94 5.29
N ARG A 66 -4.46 12.27 4.42
CA ARG A 66 -4.33 12.64 3.00
C ARG A 66 -5.67 12.74 2.27
N TRP A 67 -6.64 11.89 2.59
CA TRP A 67 -7.94 11.83 1.91
C TRP A 67 -8.90 12.96 2.30
N TYR A 68 -8.59 13.71 3.35
CA TYR A 68 -9.32 14.94 3.73
C TYR A 68 -8.65 16.21 3.22
N LYS A 69 -7.47 16.12 2.59
CA LYS A 69 -6.80 17.28 1.99
C LYS A 69 -7.50 17.67 0.68
N GLU A 70 -7.76 18.95 0.52
CA GLU A 70 -8.28 19.51 -0.73
C GLU A 70 -7.26 19.29 -1.85
N GLY A 71 -7.71 18.77 -3.00
CA GLY A 71 -6.83 18.39 -4.12
C GLY A 71 -6.13 17.03 -3.96
N ALA A 72 -6.52 16.19 -2.99
CA ALA A 72 -5.99 14.84 -2.90
C ALA A 72 -6.34 14.02 -4.16
N LEU A 73 -5.31 13.43 -4.78
CA LEU A 73 -5.48 12.54 -5.94
C LEU A 73 -6.29 11.30 -5.53
N THR A 74 -7.40 11.07 -6.23
CA THR A 74 -8.26 9.89 -6.08
C THR A 74 -8.14 8.93 -7.26
N GLU A 75 -7.52 9.38 -8.35
CA GLU A 75 -7.21 8.55 -9.51
C GLU A 75 -5.79 8.03 -9.42
N PHE A 76 -5.65 6.72 -9.56
CA PHE A 76 -4.37 6.03 -9.55
C PHE A 76 -4.09 5.49 -10.96
N PRO A 77 -2.98 5.87 -11.61
CA PRO A 77 -2.68 5.44 -12.96
C PRO A 77 -2.48 3.93 -12.99
N VAL A 78 -3.15 3.28 -13.94
CA VAL A 78 -2.94 1.88 -14.25
C VAL A 78 -1.65 1.77 -15.07
N PRO A 79 -0.70 0.91 -14.71
CA PRO A 79 0.50 0.73 -15.50
C PRO A 79 0.23 -0.05 -16.79
N ASP A 80 0.93 0.34 -17.84
CA ASP A 80 0.93 -0.33 -19.13
C ASP A 80 2.04 -1.39 -19.21
N PHE A 81 1.89 -2.34 -20.14
CA PHE A 81 2.93 -3.32 -20.44
C PHE A 81 4.03 -2.68 -21.33
N GLY A 82 5.22 -2.50 -20.77
CA GLY A 82 6.42 -2.13 -21.53
C GLY A 82 7.20 -3.35 -22.03
N ASP A 83 8.34 -3.10 -22.69
CA ASP A 83 9.17 -4.15 -23.30
C ASP A 83 9.77 -5.15 -22.30
N HIS A 84 9.95 -4.73 -21.04
CA HIS A 84 10.63 -5.52 -20.00
C HIS A 84 9.85 -5.61 -18.69
N ASP A 85 8.97 -4.65 -18.41
CA ASP A 85 8.19 -4.59 -17.18
C ASP A 85 7.04 -3.59 -17.33
N LEU A 86 6.23 -3.46 -16.28
CA LEU A 86 5.15 -2.49 -16.18
C LEU A 86 5.69 -1.05 -16.09
N VAL A 87 5.11 -0.16 -16.90
CA VAL A 87 5.49 1.26 -17.00
C VAL A 87 4.27 2.13 -16.66
N PRO A 88 4.40 3.10 -15.72
CA PRO A 88 5.57 3.40 -14.92
C PRO A 88 5.85 2.33 -13.84
N PRO A 89 7.12 2.13 -13.42
CA PRO A 89 7.46 1.13 -12.40
C PRO A 89 7.06 1.55 -10.97
N TYR A 90 6.75 2.82 -10.79
CA TYR A 90 6.40 3.47 -9.52
C TYR A 90 5.69 4.80 -9.81
N ASN A 91 4.73 5.20 -8.98
CA ASN A 91 4.07 6.49 -9.08
C ASN A 91 4.54 7.46 -7.97
N PRO A 92 5.45 8.40 -8.28
CA PRO A 92 5.97 9.37 -7.31
C PRO A 92 4.98 10.48 -6.93
N GLU A 93 3.97 10.72 -7.76
CA GLU A 93 2.97 11.79 -7.55
C GLU A 93 1.93 11.40 -6.51
N VAL A 94 1.62 10.11 -6.41
CA VAL A 94 0.60 9.58 -5.50
C VAL A 94 1.19 9.14 -4.16
N TRP A 95 2.44 8.68 -4.16
CA TRP A 95 3.06 8.12 -2.97
C TRP A 95 4.53 8.50 -2.94
N LYS A 96 5.02 8.89 -1.77
CA LYS A 96 6.42 8.83 -1.38
C LYS A 96 6.47 7.90 -0.19
N LYS A 97 7.33 6.90 -0.24
CA LYS A 97 7.48 5.88 0.81
C LYS A 97 8.00 6.52 2.11
N GLU A 98 7.13 7.16 2.87
CA GLU A 98 7.44 7.54 4.25
C GLU A 98 7.55 6.26 5.11
N HIS A 99 8.32 6.35 6.20
CA HIS A 99 8.69 5.23 7.05
C HIS A 99 7.49 4.34 7.41
N ILE A 100 7.43 3.15 6.79
CA ILE A 100 6.35 2.20 7.00
C ILE A 100 6.61 1.47 8.32
N GLU A 101 5.72 1.66 9.30
CA GLU A 101 5.66 0.79 10.48
C GLU A 101 5.28 -0.62 10.03
N ARG A 102 6.23 -1.55 10.13
CA ARG A 102 5.96 -2.98 9.95
C ARG A 102 5.24 -3.45 11.21
N VAL A 103 3.97 -3.80 11.07
CA VAL A 103 3.21 -4.45 12.15
C VAL A 103 3.69 -5.90 12.21
N VAL A 104 4.64 -6.16 13.11
CA VAL A 104 5.15 -7.51 13.43
C VAL A 104 4.88 -7.78 14.90
#